data_AF-A0A924HCN4-F1
#
_entry.id   AF-A0A924HCN4-F1
#
_cell.length_a   1.000
_cell.length_b   1.000
_cell.length_c   1.000
_cell.angle_alpha   90.00
_cell.angle_beta   90.00
_cell.angle_gamma   90.00
#
_symmetry.space_group_name_H-M   'P 1'
#
loop_
_entity.id
_entity.type
_entity.pdbx_description
1 polymer ?
#
loop_
_entity_poly.entity_id
_entity_poly.type
_entity_poly.pdbx_seq_one_letter_code
_entity_poly.pdbx_strand_id
1 'polypeptide(L)' 'MIRIFLGSDLEKREVLQTMIPANCWLASRMKNYQGFGLASCTVAPGFDFADFEMAKKNELAVEFPHLKEIIDEMSLE' A
#
# COMPACT_ATOMS: atom_id res chain seq x y z
N MET A 1 -7.80 8.50 2.73
CA MET A 1 -6.57 7.89 2.17
C MET A 1 -5.36 8.38 2.98
N ILE A 2 -4.53 7.45 3.46
CA ILE A 2 -3.31 7.75 4.22
C ILE A 2 -2.11 7.46 3.31
N ARG A 3 -1.09 8.32 3.32
CA ARG A 3 0.18 8.12 2.60
C ARG A 3 1.33 8.14 3.59
N ILE A 4 2.19 7.14 3.49
CA ILE A 4 3.38 7.01 4.32
C ILE A 4 4.59 6.97 3.38
N PHE A 5 5.61 7.76 3.69
CA PHE A 5 6.90 7.68 3.01
C PHE A 5 7.82 6.79 3.85
N LEU A 6 8.01 5.55 3.40
CA LEU A 6 8.93 4.61 4.02
C LEU A 6 10.34 4.84 3.45
N GLY A 7 11.27 5.29 4.29
CA GLY A 7 12.62 5.69 3.87
C GLY A 7 13.45 6.26 5.02
N SER A 8 14.70 6.59 4.75
CA SER A 8 15.67 7.02 5.76
C SER A 8 15.84 8.54 5.84
N ASP A 9 15.15 9.33 5.02
CA ASP A 9 15.24 10.79 5.03
C ASP A 9 14.29 11.40 6.08
N LEU A 10 14.75 11.40 7.34
CA LEU A 10 13.95 11.87 8.48
C LEU A 10 13.61 13.37 8.39
N GLU A 11 14.48 14.17 7.77
CA GLU A 11 14.24 15.61 7.55
C GLU A 11 13.05 15.81 6.61
N LYS A 12 12.83 14.90 5.66
CA LYS A 12 11.65 14.88 4.79
C LYS A 12 10.44 14.15 5.37
N ARG A 13 10.44 13.85 6.68
CA ARG A 13 9.37 13.13 7.39
C ARG A 13 9.13 11.72 6.86
N GLU A 14 10.16 11.10 6.29
CA GLU A 14 10.13 9.66 6.01
C GLU A 14 10.24 8.89 7.33
N VAL A 15 9.70 7.67 7.34
CA VAL A 15 9.77 6.77 8.49
C VAL A 15 10.56 5.53 8.12
N LEU A 16 11.40 5.04 9.03
CA LEU A 16 12.16 3.81 8.83
C LEU A 16 11.28 2.55 8.89
N GLN A 17 10.15 2.63 9.61
CA GLN A 17 9.22 1.54 9.82
C GLN A 17 7.80 2.07 9.94
N THR A 18 6.82 1.28 9.50
CA THR A 18 5.40 1.57 9.72
C THR A 18 4.62 0.28 9.95
N MET A 19 3.38 0.42 10.42
CA MET A 19 2.43 -0.67 10.61
C MET A 19 1.15 -0.34 9.84
N ILE A 20 0.70 -1.30 9.03
CA ILE A 20 -0.58 -1.20 8.34
C ILE A 20 -1.61 -1.95 9.18
N PRO A 21 -2.69 -1.29 9.63
CA PRO A 21 -3.75 -1.96 10.38
C PRO A 21 -4.37 -3.10 9.57
N ALA A 22 -4.84 -4.14 10.26
CA ALA A 22 -5.62 -5.22 9.62
C ALA A 22 -6.86 -4.64 8.91
N ASN A 23 -7.31 -5.34 7.85
CA ASN A 23 -8.48 -4.97 7.06
C ASN A 23 -8.37 -3.58 6.39
N CYS A 24 -7.16 -3.17 6.02
CA CYS A 24 -6.91 -1.97 5.23
C CYS A 24 -6.31 -2.34 3.87
N TRP A 25 -6.86 -1.79 2.79
CA TRP A 25 -6.23 -1.87 1.48
C TRP A 25 -4.88 -1.14 1.49
N LEU A 26 -3.84 -1.83 1.00
CA LEU A 26 -2.48 -1.29 0.93
C LEU A 26 -1.91 -1.49 -0.47
N ALA A 27 -1.20 -0.48 -0.96
CA ALA A 27 -0.41 -0.51 -2.18
C ALA A 27 0.85 0.33 -1.98
N SER A 28 1.92 -0.01 -2.68
CA SER A 28 3.21 0.67 -2.56
C SER A 28 3.84 0.93 -3.92
N ARG A 29 4.50 2.08 -4.06
CA ARG A 29 5.28 2.45 -5.24
C ARG A 29 6.53 3.24 -4.86
N MET A 30 7.54 3.23 -5.72
CA MET A 30 8.66 4.17 -5.60
C MET A 30 8.15 5.60 -5.83
N LYS A 31 8.58 6.54 -4.98
CA LYS A 31 8.12 7.94 -5.00
C LYS A 31 8.21 8.60 -6.38
N ASN A 32 9.22 8.24 -7.18
CA ASN A 32 9.49 8.78 -8.51
C ASN A 32 9.39 7.73 -9.64
N TYR A 33 8.78 6.55 -9.39
CA TYR A 33 8.69 5.43 -10.34
C TYR A 33 10.05 4.96 -10.90
N GLN A 34 11.13 5.20 -10.16
CA GLN A 34 12.49 4.88 -10.58
C GLN A 34 13.23 4.12 -9.48
N GLY A 35 14.17 3.29 -9.89
CA GLY A 35 14.99 2.47 -9.00
C GLY A 35 14.20 1.32 -8.38
N PHE A 36 14.67 0.85 -7.23
CA PHE A 36 14.05 -0.23 -6.48
C PHE A 36 13.97 0.13 -4.99
N GLY A 37 13.01 -0.48 -4.30
CA GLY A 37 12.88 -0.43 -2.85
C GLY A 37 12.98 -1.84 -2.31
N LEU A 38 13.81 -2.04 -1.28
CA LEU A 38 13.88 -3.29 -0.53
C LEU A 38 13.37 -3.03 0.87
N ALA A 39 12.40 -3.83 1.31
CA ALA A 39 11.81 -3.74 2.64
C ALA A 39 11.58 -5.14 3.20
N SER A 40 11.56 -5.22 4.53
CA SER A 40 11.09 -6.41 5.25
C SER A 40 9.64 -6.19 5.66
N CYS A 41 8.79 -7.20 5.45
CA CYS A 41 7.40 -7.19 5.86
C CYS A 41 7.16 -8.34 6.85
N THR A 42 6.57 -8.04 8.00
CA THR A 42 6.19 -9.04 9.00
C THR A 42 4.69 -8.94 9.23
N VAL A 43 4.00 -10.08 9.24
CA VAL A 43 2.56 -10.19 9.47
C VAL A 43 2.34 -10.97 10.76
N ALA A 44 1.41 -10.50 11.60
CA ALA A 44 1.06 -11.15 12.86
C ALA A 44 -0.48 -11.12 13.04
N PRO A 45 -1.16 -12.27 13.23
CA PRO A 45 -0.65 -13.65 13.17
C PRO A 45 0.04 -13.99 11.84
N GLY A 46 0.75 -15.13 11.79
CA GLY A 46 1.52 -15.51 10.60
C GLY A 46 0.66 -15.48 9.34
N PHE A 47 1.25 -15.08 8.20
CA PHE A 47 0.55 -14.97 6.93
C PHE A 47 -0.04 -16.32 6.48
N ASP A 48 -1.31 -16.29 6.08
CA ASP A 48 -2.01 -17.39 5.40
C ASP A 48 -2.72 -16.85 4.15
N PHE A 49 -2.79 -17.65 3.08
CA PHE A 49 -3.52 -17.29 1.88
C PHE A 49 -5.02 -17.16 2.11
N ALA A 50 -5.57 -17.85 3.12
CA ALA A 50 -6.96 -17.70 3.54
C ALA A 50 -7.27 -16.26 4.02
N ASP A 51 -6.26 -15.54 4.49
CA ASP A 51 -6.36 -14.15 4.98
C ASP A 51 -5.92 -13.12 3.92
N PHE A 52 -5.51 -13.57 2.72
CA PHE A 52 -5.03 -12.71 1.65
C PHE A 52 -6.12 -12.44 0.61
N GLU A 53 -6.32 -11.15 0.30
CA GLU A 53 -7.22 -10.71 -0.75
C GLU A 53 -6.48 -9.80 -1.74
N MET A 54 -6.55 -10.13 -3.04
CA MET A 54 -6.10 -9.23 -4.09
C MET A 54 -7.25 -8.33 -4.50
N ALA A 55 -7.02 -7.02 -4.40
CA ALA A 55 -8.04 -6.04 -4.74
C ALA A 55 -8.43 -6.11 -6.23
N LYS A 56 -9.72 -5.99 -6.51
CA LYS A 56 -10.24 -5.85 -7.87
C LYS A 56 -10.61 -4.39 -8.13
N LYS A 57 -10.04 -3.81 -9.19
CA LYS A 57 -10.24 -2.42 -9.56
C LYS A 57 -11.70 -2.00 -9.62
N ASN A 58 -12.54 -2.80 -10.28
CA ASN A 58 -13.95 -2.50 -10.47
C ASN A 58 -14.74 -2.48 -9.15
N GLU A 59 -14.43 -3.39 -8.22
CA GLU A 59 -15.08 -3.44 -6.90
C GLU A 59 -14.65 -2.24 -6.05
N LEU A 60 -13.35 -1.93 -6.03
CA LEU A 60 -12.83 -0.74 -5.35
C LEU A 60 -13.38 0.56 -5.91
N ALA A 61 -13.54 0.67 -7.24
CA ALA A 61 -14.07 1.87 -7.87
C ALA A 61 -15.54 2.14 -7.50
N VAL A 62 -16.30 1.08 -7.25
CA VAL A 62 -17.69 1.17 -6.77
C VAL A 62 -17.72 1.54 -5.28
N GLU A 63 -16.86 0.92 -4.47
CA GLU A 63 -16.84 1.15 -3.01
C GLU A 63 -16.22 2.51 -2.62
N PHE A 64 -15.17 2.93 -3.34
CA PHE A 64 -14.44 4.16 -3.08
C PHE A 64 -14.36 5.06 -4.33
N PRO A 65 -15.50 5.57 -4.84
CA PRO A 65 -15.54 6.35 -6.08
C PRO A 65 -14.72 7.66 -5.99
N HIS A 66 -14.56 8.19 -4.77
CA HIS A 66 -13.75 9.38 -4.49
C HIS A 66 -12.23 9.14 -4.58
N LEU A 67 -11.79 7.88 -4.70
CA LEU A 67 -10.39 7.47 -4.81
C LEU A 67 -10.04 6.96 -6.22
N LYS A 68 -10.86 7.27 -7.23
CA LYS A 68 -10.71 6.76 -8.61
C LYS A 68 -9.28 6.87 -9.14
N GLU A 69 -8.63 8.02 -8.99
CA GLU A 69 -7.28 8.25 -9.53
C GLU A 69 -6.26 7.27 -8.96
N ILE A 70 -6.25 7.06 -7.64
CA ILE A 70 -5.27 6.16 -7.01
C ILE A 70 -5.62 4.69 -7.26
N ILE A 71 -6.91 4.36 -7.37
CA ILE A 71 -7.36 3.01 -7.73
C ILE A 71 -6.89 2.69 -9.15
N ASP A 72 -7.11 3.59 -10.12
CA ASP A 72 -6.66 3.41 -11.49
C ASP A 72 -5.14 3.23 -11.60
N GLU A 73 -4.39 3.90 -10.73
CA GLU A 73 -2.93 3.87 -10.73
C GLU A 73 -2.35 2.62 -10.05
N MET A 74 -2.97 2.15 -8.95
CA MET A 74 -2.37 1.16 -8.04
C MET A 74 -3.07 -0.21 -8.05
N SER A 75 -4.09 -0.42 -8.89
CA SER A 75 -4.76 -1.71 -9.04
C SER A 75 -4.64 -2.27 -10.46
N LEU A 76 -4.69 -3.59 -10.55
CA LEU A 76 -4.77 -4.32 -11.83
C LEU A 76 -6.23 -4.39 -12.28
N GLU A 77 -6.43 -4.49 -13.60
CA GLU A 77 -7.77 -4.69 -14.21
C GLU A 77 -8.47 -5.95 -13.68
#